data_AF-A0A8E4G3C9-F1
#
_entry.id   AF-A0A8E4G3C9-F1
#
_cell.length_a   1.000
_cell.length_b   1.000
_cell.length_c   1.000
_cell.angle_alpha   90.00
_cell.angle_beta   90.00
_cell.angle_gamma   90.00
#
_symmetry.space_group_name_H-M   'P 1'
#
loop_
_entity.id
_entity.type
_entity.pdbx_description
1 polymer ?
#
loop_
_entity_poly.entity_id
_entity_poly.type
_entity_poly.pdbx_seq_one_letter_code
_entity_poly.pdbx_strand_id
1 'polypeptide(L)'
;MQNDPQAKRSSLAPLVAASLFFISGCSAMQQDSPLVFNTQQSSTEARQQLEADNPIGSPLTAAQKNLENLGFQCKALSSSGAGYKASVACKLPSIMKEAQPSVAAPPVPVTWMVGFHSADGIHLSKLIVHRAPQDIGEWAPSYFGKFTDRY
;
A
#
# COMPACT_ATOMS: atom_id res chain seq x y z
N MET A 1 50.06 -3.76 -65.74
CA MET A 1 49.92 -2.70 -66.78
C MET A 1 48.43 -2.44 -66.98
N GLN A 2 48.08 -1.17 -67.24
CA GLN A 2 46.74 -0.59 -67.41
C GLN A 2 45.88 -0.56 -66.13
N ASN A 3 45.71 0.58 -65.41
CA ASN A 3 44.98 1.83 -65.75
C ASN A 3 43.59 1.56 -66.33
N ASP A 4 42.51 1.96 -65.64
CA ASP A 4 41.75 3.20 -65.93
C ASP A 4 40.54 3.40 -64.94
N PRO A 5 39.73 4.48 -65.00
CA PRO A 5 39.64 5.44 -63.90
C PRO A 5 38.19 5.82 -63.49
N GLN A 6 38.10 6.86 -62.66
CA GLN A 6 36.97 7.80 -62.56
C GLN A 6 35.60 7.27 -62.11
N ALA A 7 35.31 7.50 -60.82
CA ALA A 7 33.93 7.63 -60.34
C ALA A 7 33.68 9.07 -59.86
N LYS A 8 32.67 9.67 -60.48
CA LYS A 8 32.15 11.03 -60.33
C LYS A 8 31.94 11.42 -58.86
N ARG A 9 32.46 12.58 -58.44
CA ARG A 9 32.02 13.26 -57.22
C ARG A 9 30.76 14.07 -57.53
N SER A 10 29.60 13.54 -57.14
CA SER A 10 28.36 14.31 -57.07
C SER A 10 28.37 15.12 -55.77
N SER A 11 28.25 16.45 -55.88
CA SER A 11 28.22 17.37 -54.74
C SER A 11 26.83 17.32 -54.09
N LEU A 12 26.70 16.64 -52.95
CA LEU A 12 25.50 16.65 -52.11
C LEU A 12 25.63 17.79 -51.09
N ALA A 13 24.81 18.82 -51.24
CA ALA A 13 24.64 19.88 -50.24
C ALA A 13 23.70 19.41 -49.11
N PRO A 14 24.05 19.58 -47.82
CA PRO A 14 23.10 19.40 -46.74
C PRO A 14 22.45 20.75 -46.36
N LEU A 15 21.13 20.85 -46.49
CA LEU A 15 20.33 21.89 -45.85
C LEU A 15 20.02 21.42 -44.41
N VAL A 16 20.69 22.02 -43.42
CA VAL A 16 20.42 21.83 -42.00
C VAL A 16 19.27 22.76 -41.60
N ALA A 17 18.06 22.23 -41.43
CA ALA A 17 16.95 22.93 -40.81
C ALA A 17 16.93 22.60 -39.30
N ALA A 18 17.38 23.56 -38.49
CA ALA A 18 17.27 23.50 -37.04
C ALA A 18 15.86 23.90 -36.61
N SER A 19 15.02 22.95 -36.21
CA SER A 19 13.73 23.21 -35.57
C SER A 19 13.86 23.10 -34.06
N LEU A 20 13.96 24.25 -33.39
CA LEU A 20 13.88 24.38 -31.93
C LEU A 20 12.42 24.20 -31.49
N PHE A 21 12.04 22.98 -31.12
CA PHE A 21 10.79 22.76 -30.39
C PHE A 21 11.04 22.93 -28.90
N PHE A 22 10.77 24.13 -28.37
CA PHE A 22 10.60 24.35 -26.93
C PHE A 22 9.23 23.80 -26.51
N ILE A 23 9.18 22.51 -26.18
CA ILE A 23 8.06 21.95 -25.43
C ILE A 23 8.24 22.41 -23.98
N SER A 24 7.43 23.39 -23.57
CA SER A 24 7.23 23.71 -22.15
C SER A 24 6.73 22.43 -21.47
N GLY A 25 7.58 21.84 -20.61
CA GLY A 25 7.22 20.67 -19.84
C GLY A 25 5.98 20.95 -19.01
N CYS A 26 4.94 20.14 -19.20
CA CYS A 26 3.89 20.00 -18.19
C CYS A 26 4.58 19.52 -16.91
N SER A 27 4.83 20.42 -15.96
CA SER A 27 5.03 20.02 -14.59
C SER A 27 3.66 19.54 -14.10
N ALA A 28 3.34 18.28 -14.37
CA ALA A 28 2.31 17.60 -13.61
C ALA A 28 2.81 17.64 -12.16
N MET A 29 2.28 18.58 -11.37
CA MET A 29 2.43 18.52 -9.92
C MET A 29 2.01 17.11 -9.55
N GLN A 30 2.97 16.28 -9.15
CA GLN A 30 2.69 15.10 -8.37
C GLN A 30 2.08 15.65 -7.08
N GLN A 31 0.76 15.81 -7.07
CA GLN A 31 0.00 15.75 -5.85
C GLN A 31 0.40 14.42 -5.26
N ASP A 32 1.28 14.46 -4.26
CA ASP A 32 1.54 13.36 -3.35
C ASP A 32 0.16 12.93 -2.89
N SER A 33 -0.39 11.92 -3.57
CA SER A 33 -1.59 11.27 -3.08
C SER A 33 -1.16 10.77 -1.71
N PRO A 34 -1.90 11.10 -0.63
CA PRO A 34 -1.62 10.50 0.67
C PRO A 34 -1.46 9.00 0.43
N LEU A 35 -0.43 8.37 1.01
CA LEU A 35 -0.19 6.93 0.88
C LEU A 35 -1.48 6.21 1.30
N VAL A 36 -2.32 5.87 0.32
CA VAL A 36 -3.62 5.25 0.59
C VAL A 36 -3.38 3.75 0.67
N PHE A 37 -3.74 3.16 1.79
CA PHE A 37 -3.75 1.71 1.94
C PHE A 37 -4.67 1.08 0.88
N ASN A 38 -4.13 0.16 0.07
CA ASN A 38 -4.91 -0.53 -0.95
C ASN A 38 -5.92 -1.48 -0.28
N THR A 39 -7.18 -1.08 -0.20
CA THR A 39 -8.23 -1.85 0.50
C THR A 39 -8.61 -3.17 -0.17
N GLN A 40 -8.19 -3.38 -1.43
CA GLN A 40 -8.52 -4.58 -2.21
C GLN A 40 -7.36 -5.58 -2.29
N GLN A 41 -6.20 -5.28 -1.71
CA GLN A 41 -5.07 -6.21 -1.68
C GLN A 41 -5.36 -7.44 -0.82
N SER A 42 -4.59 -8.51 -1.00
CA SER A 42 -4.66 -9.69 -0.15
C SER A 42 -4.18 -9.40 1.28
N SER A 43 -4.62 -10.20 2.24
CA SER A 43 -4.15 -10.17 3.63
C SER A 43 -2.63 -10.36 3.72
N THR A 44 -2.05 -11.16 2.82
CA THR A 44 -0.62 -11.47 2.77
C THR A 44 0.17 -10.26 2.28
N GLU A 45 -0.26 -9.61 1.20
CA GLU A 45 0.37 -8.37 0.70
C GLU A 45 0.23 -7.24 1.74
N ALA A 46 -0.96 -7.09 2.33
CA ALA A 46 -1.17 -6.12 3.40
C ALA A 46 -0.25 -6.38 4.59
N ARG A 47 -0.10 -7.64 5.01
CA ARG A 47 0.82 -8.00 6.10
C ARG A 47 2.26 -7.65 5.76
N GLN A 48 2.73 -7.99 4.56
CA GLN A 48 4.08 -7.66 4.12
C GLN A 48 4.32 -6.15 4.09
N GLN A 49 3.39 -5.39 3.53
CA GLN A 49 3.46 -3.93 3.52
C GLN A 49 3.53 -3.36 4.94
N LEU A 50 2.60 -3.77 5.81
CA LEU A 50 2.50 -3.23 7.15
C LEU A 50 3.67 -3.68 8.06
N GLU A 51 4.22 -4.87 7.88
CA GLU A 51 5.43 -5.32 8.59
C GLU A 51 6.69 -4.58 8.10
N ALA A 52 6.78 -4.24 6.81
CA ALA A 52 7.89 -3.45 6.27
C ALA A 52 7.88 -2.01 6.82
N ASP A 53 6.70 -1.40 6.92
CA ASP A 53 6.53 -0.04 7.46
C ASP A 53 6.61 -0.01 9.00
N ASN A 54 6.36 -1.15 9.65
CA ASN A 54 6.36 -1.29 11.11
C ASN A 54 7.16 -2.53 11.55
N PRO A 55 8.50 -2.51 11.42
CA PRO A 55 9.33 -3.64 11.81
C PRO A 55 9.18 -3.97 13.29
N ILE A 56 9.32 -5.25 13.64
CA ILE A 56 9.43 -5.68 15.05
C ILE A 56 10.58 -4.93 15.73
N GLY A 57 10.34 -4.45 16.95
CA GLY A 57 11.26 -3.59 17.70
C GLY A 57 11.02 -2.09 17.50
N SER A 58 10.21 -1.68 16.53
CA SER A 58 9.80 -0.28 16.38
C SER A 58 8.95 0.20 17.58
N PRO A 59 8.94 1.51 17.90
CA PRO A 59 8.06 2.03 18.94
C PRO A 59 6.58 1.76 18.63
N LEU A 60 5.83 1.27 19.62
CA LEU A 60 4.40 0.93 19.46
C LEU A 60 3.58 2.16 19.04
N THR A 61 3.93 3.34 19.55
CA THR A 61 3.27 4.61 19.19
C THR A 61 3.55 5.03 17.76
N ALA A 62 4.74 4.73 17.23
CA ALA A 62 5.07 4.98 15.82
C ALA A 62 4.26 4.04 14.92
N ALA A 63 4.18 2.76 15.28
CA ALA A 63 3.37 1.80 14.53
C ALA A 63 1.88 2.17 14.49
N GLN A 64 1.34 2.61 15.63
CA GLN A 64 -0.02 3.15 15.69
C GLN A 64 -0.20 4.35 14.73
N LYS A 65 0.70 5.34 14.81
CA LYS A 65 0.62 6.55 13.99
C LYS A 65 0.73 6.25 12.48
N ASN A 66 1.58 5.30 12.10
CA ASN A 66 1.71 4.88 10.71
C ASN A 66 0.39 4.34 10.15
N LEU A 67 -0.33 3.53 10.94
CA LEU A 67 -1.64 3.01 10.53
C LEU A 67 -2.72 4.10 10.52
N GLU A 68 -2.68 5.03 11.46
CA GLU A 68 -3.58 6.20 11.46
C GLU A 68 -3.37 7.06 10.20
N ASN A 69 -2.12 7.26 9.76
CA ASN A 69 -1.80 7.95 8.51
C ASN A 69 -2.33 7.21 7.27
N LEU A 70 -2.46 5.89 7.34
CA LEU A 70 -3.08 5.04 6.31
C LEU A 70 -4.62 5.03 6.38
N GLY A 71 -5.22 5.78 7.32
CA GLY A 71 -6.67 5.91 7.50
C GLY A 71 -7.31 4.97 8.51
N PHE A 72 -6.51 4.16 9.22
CA PHE A 72 -7.03 3.29 10.27
C PHE A 72 -7.40 4.07 11.53
N GLN A 73 -8.44 3.61 12.22
CA GLN A 73 -8.80 4.10 13.54
C GLN A 73 -8.25 3.14 14.59
N CYS A 74 -7.29 3.61 15.38
CA CYS A 74 -6.59 2.81 16.37
C CYS A 74 -7.10 3.07 17.79
N LYS A 75 -7.15 2.00 18.60
CA LYS A 75 -7.54 2.05 20.01
C LYS A 75 -6.66 1.11 20.83
N ALA A 76 -6.07 1.64 21.90
CA ALA A 76 -5.42 0.82 22.91
C ALA A 76 -6.46 -0.06 23.63
N LEU A 77 -6.17 -1.35 23.77
CA LEU A 77 -7.06 -2.29 24.44
C LEU A 77 -6.88 -2.19 25.94
N SER A 78 -7.99 -2.19 26.69
CA SER A 78 -7.98 -2.22 28.15
C SER A 78 -7.42 -3.52 28.72
N SER A 79 -7.50 -4.60 27.96
CA SER A 79 -6.81 -5.86 28.26
C SER A 79 -5.88 -6.24 27.12
N SER A 80 -4.61 -6.40 27.43
CA SER A 80 -3.59 -6.88 26.50
C SER A 80 -3.79 -8.36 26.17
N GLY A 81 -3.32 -8.78 25.00
CA GLY A 81 -3.25 -10.20 24.64
C GLY A 81 -2.37 -10.99 25.63
N ALA A 82 -2.61 -12.29 25.76
CA ALA A 82 -1.84 -13.14 26.68
C ALA A 82 -0.33 -13.03 26.38
N GLY A 83 0.46 -12.76 27.42
CA GLY A 83 1.92 -12.59 27.31
C GLY A 83 2.37 -11.19 26.86
N TYR A 84 1.46 -10.24 26.68
CA TYR A 84 1.79 -8.87 26.26
C TYR A 84 1.41 -7.86 27.34
N LYS A 85 2.22 -6.79 27.46
CA LYS A 85 1.95 -5.68 28.37
C LYS A 85 1.02 -4.64 27.76
N ALA A 86 1.14 -4.40 26.45
CA ALA A 86 0.25 -3.51 25.72
C ALA A 86 -0.30 -4.17 24.45
N SER A 87 -1.51 -3.77 24.04
CA SER A 87 -2.10 -4.19 22.78
C SER A 87 -2.95 -3.06 22.20
N VAL A 88 -2.89 -2.90 20.88
CA VAL A 88 -3.64 -1.88 20.12
C VAL A 88 -4.39 -2.60 19.01
N ALA A 89 -5.66 -2.22 18.80
CA ALA A 89 -6.46 -2.66 17.68
C ALA A 89 -6.76 -1.48 16.76
N CYS A 90 -6.49 -1.65 15.48
CA CYS A 90 -6.73 -0.65 14.44
C CYS A 90 -7.74 -1.22 13.44
N LYS A 91 -8.78 -0.46 13.12
CA LYS A 91 -9.79 -0.85 12.13
C LYS A 91 -9.81 0.16 11.01
N LEU A 92 -9.86 -0.30 9.76
CA LEU A 92 -10.12 0.59 8.63
C LEU A 92 -11.64 0.72 8.48
N PRO A 93 -12.22 1.94 8.61
CA PRO A 93 -13.64 2.13 8.37
C PRO A 93 -13.99 1.71 6.93
N SER A 94 -15.09 0.99 6.75
CA SER A 94 -15.58 0.67 5.41
C SER A 94 -16.10 1.94 4.76
N ILE A 95 -15.48 2.34 3.66
CA ILE A 95 -16.02 3.39 2.79
C ILE A 95 -17.03 2.70 1.88
N MET A 96 -18.26 2.51 2.36
CA MET A 96 -19.37 2.12 1.49
C MET A 96 -19.65 3.31 0.58
N LYS A 97 -19.14 3.26 -0.66
CA LYS A 97 -19.57 4.20 -1.70
C LYS A 97 -21.05 3.94 -1.93
N GLU A 98 -21.88 4.95 -1.71
CA GLU A 98 -23.32 4.89 -1.95
C GLU A 98 -23.56 4.25 -3.33
N ALA A 99 -24.32 3.15 -3.35
CA ALA A 99 -24.48 2.35 -4.54
C ALA A 99 -25.22 3.18 -5.59
N GLN A 100 -24.50 3.63 -6.62
CA GLN A 100 -25.15 4.12 -7.83
C GLN A 100 -25.95 2.96 -8.43
N PRO A 101 -27.18 3.20 -8.92
CA PRO A 101 -27.98 2.15 -9.52
C PRO A 101 -27.18 1.50 -10.66
N SER A 102 -26.81 0.24 -10.44
CA SER A 102 -25.97 -0.56 -11.34
C SER A 102 -26.65 -1.91 -11.53
N VAL A 103 -26.55 -2.45 -12.74
CA VAL A 103 -27.02 -3.81 -13.07
C VAL A 103 -26.07 -4.88 -12.52
N ALA A 104 -24.83 -4.50 -12.17
CA ALA A 104 -23.86 -5.39 -11.53
C ALA A 104 -24.03 -5.40 -10.01
N ALA A 105 -23.79 -6.57 -9.39
CA ALA A 105 -23.78 -6.70 -7.94
C ALA A 105 -22.76 -5.72 -7.32
N PRO A 106 -23.10 -5.05 -6.21
CA PRO A 106 -22.18 -4.14 -5.54
C PRO A 106 -20.94 -4.90 -5.05
N PRO A 107 -19.74 -4.26 -5.08
CA PRO A 107 -18.53 -4.89 -4.56
C PRO A 107 -18.71 -5.24 -3.08
N VAL A 108 -18.28 -6.44 -2.70
CA VAL A 108 -18.38 -6.92 -1.31
C VAL A 108 -17.54 -6.01 -0.42
N PRO A 109 -18.11 -5.42 0.65
CA PRO A 109 -17.36 -4.56 1.54
C PRO A 109 -16.24 -5.35 2.22
N VAL A 110 -15.01 -4.83 2.13
CA VAL A 110 -13.84 -5.40 2.79
C VAL A 110 -13.63 -4.68 4.12
N THR A 111 -13.51 -5.46 5.20
CA THR A 111 -13.16 -4.95 6.53
C THR A 111 -11.73 -5.35 6.87
N TRP A 112 -10.95 -4.37 7.32
CA TRP A 112 -9.58 -4.58 7.76
C TRP A 112 -9.43 -4.36 9.25
N MET A 113 -8.73 -5.29 9.90
CA MET A 113 -8.33 -5.18 11.31
C MET A 113 -6.85 -5.48 11.44
N VAL A 114 -6.13 -4.61 12.14
CA VAL A 114 -4.71 -4.77 12.46
C VAL A 114 -4.53 -4.76 13.96
N GLY A 115 -3.83 -5.75 14.48
CA GLY A 115 -3.48 -5.87 15.91
C GLY A 115 -2.00 -5.66 16.12
N PHE A 116 -1.64 -4.79 17.05
CA PHE A 116 -0.28 -4.64 17.55
C PHE A 116 -0.18 -5.17 18.98
N HIS A 117 0.90 -5.85 19.28
CA HIS A 117 1.21 -6.30 20.63
C HIS A 117 2.63 -5.93 21.02
N SER A 118 2.81 -5.59 22.29
CA SER A 118 4.10 -5.25 22.87
C SER A 118 4.35 -6.04 24.15
N ALA A 119 5.46 -6.77 24.19
CA ALA A 119 5.86 -7.57 25.34
C ALA A 119 6.44 -6.71 26.48
N ASP A 120 7.06 -5.58 26.14
CA ASP A 120 7.65 -4.64 27.10
C ASP A 120 6.77 -3.41 27.38
N GLY A 121 5.73 -3.20 26.58
CA GLY A 121 4.80 -2.07 26.67
C GLY A 121 5.24 -0.86 25.84
N ILE A 122 6.38 -0.93 25.16
CA ILE A 122 7.01 0.19 24.46
C ILE A 122 7.25 -0.13 22.99
N HIS A 123 7.77 -1.33 22.69
CA HIS A 123 8.16 -1.74 21.34
C HIS A 123 7.22 -2.80 20.77
N LEU A 124 6.99 -2.72 19.47
CA LEU A 124 6.23 -3.70 18.72
C LEU A 124 6.91 -5.07 18.80
N SER A 125 6.18 -6.06 19.30
CA SER A 125 6.63 -7.45 19.38
C SER A 125 5.89 -8.35 18.39
N LYS A 126 4.67 -7.99 18.01
CA LYS A 126 3.85 -8.75 17.06
C LYS A 126 2.86 -7.85 16.32
N LEU A 127 2.75 -8.07 15.02
CA LEU A 127 1.74 -7.47 14.14
C LEU A 127 0.83 -8.58 13.61
N ILE A 128 -0.47 -8.35 13.62
CA ILE A 128 -1.48 -9.28 13.09
C ILE A 128 -2.36 -8.50 12.11
N VAL A 129 -2.55 -9.02 10.91
CA VAL A 129 -3.46 -8.43 9.91
C VAL A 129 -4.59 -9.40 9.65
N HIS A 130 -5.80 -8.88 9.60
CA HIS A 130 -6.99 -9.64 9.27
C HIS A 130 -7.85 -8.88 8.25
N ARG A 131 -8.32 -9.62 7.26
CA ARG A 131 -9.22 -9.17 6.20
C ARG A 131 -10.51 -9.98 6.26
N ALA A 132 -11.65 -9.32 6.13
CA ALA A 132 -12.95 -9.96 5.93
C ALA A 132 -13.62 -9.38 4.67
N PRO A 133 -14.12 -10.21 3.73
CA PRO A 133 -14.00 -11.66 3.70
C PRO A 133 -12.54 -12.11 3.57
N GLN A 134 -12.26 -13.35 3.98
CA GLN A 134 -10.92 -13.93 3.84
C GLN A 134 -10.55 -14.13 2.38
N ASP A 135 -9.25 -14.17 2.11
CA ASP A 135 -8.77 -14.47 0.78
C ASP A 135 -9.09 -15.91 0.39
N ILE A 136 -9.41 -16.10 -0.89
CA ILE A 136 -9.73 -17.42 -1.40
C ILE A 136 -8.45 -18.28 -1.33
N GLY A 137 -8.50 -19.36 -0.54
CA GLY A 137 -7.38 -20.28 -0.37
C GLY A 137 -6.52 -20.03 0.89
N GLU A 138 -6.84 -19.04 1.72
CA GLU A 138 -6.16 -18.79 2.98
C GLU A 138 -6.86 -19.50 4.16
N TRP A 139 -6.11 -20.29 4.94
CA TRP A 139 -6.62 -20.93 6.17
C TRP A 139 -6.23 -20.09 7.39
N ALA A 140 -7.21 -19.48 8.07
CA ALA A 140 -6.93 -18.60 9.20
C ALA A 140 -6.51 -19.35 10.49
N PRO A 141 -5.53 -18.84 11.25
CA PRO A 141 -5.29 -19.29 12.62
C PRO A 141 -6.45 -18.89 13.53
N SER A 142 -6.95 -19.84 14.32
CA SER A 142 -8.14 -19.77 15.19
C SER A 142 -8.11 -18.73 16.33
N TYR A 143 -7.13 -17.83 16.37
CA TYR A 143 -6.88 -16.93 17.50
C TYR A 143 -7.75 -15.68 17.53
N PHE A 144 -8.58 -15.43 16.50
CA PHE A 144 -9.34 -14.19 16.37
C PHE A 144 -10.71 -14.18 17.06
N GLY A 145 -11.23 -15.33 17.51
CA GLY A 145 -12.52 -15.41 18.19
C GLY A 145 -12.64 -14.54 19.44
N LYS A 146 -11.51 -14.10 20.03
CA LYS A 146 -11.52 -13.20 21.20
C LYS A 146 -11.48 -11.70 20.86
N PHE A 147 -11.29 -11.31 19.59
CA PHE A 147 -11.30 -9.90 19.17
C PHE A 147 -12.70 -9.41 18.76
N THR A 148 -13.58 -10.32 18.34
CA THR A 148 -14.94 -10.02 17.90
C THR A 148 -15.96 -10.04 19.05
N ASP A 149 -15.73 -10.81 20.11
CA ASP A 149 -16.67 -10.94 21.25
C ASP A 149 -16.62 -9.77 22.27
N ARG A 150 -15.82 -8.72 22.01
CA ARG A 150 -15.72 -7.54 22.91
C ARG A 150 -15.90 -6.20 22.20
N TYR A 151 -16.63 -6.19 21.08
CA TYR A 151 -17.14 -4.97 20.45
C TYR A 151 -18.55 -5.16 19.94
#